data_AF-A0A8R1DFF9-F1
#
_entry.id   AF-A0A8R1DFF9-F1
#
_cell.length_a   1.000
_cell.length_b   1.000
_cell.length_c   1.000
_cell.angle_alpha   90.00
_cell.angle_beta   90.00
_cell.angle_gamma   90.00
#
_symmetry.space_group_name_H-M   'P 1'
#
loop_
_entity.id
_entity.type
_entity.pdbx_description
1 polymer ?
#
loop_
_entity_poly.entity_id
_entity_poly.type
_entity_poly.pdbx_seq_one_letter_code
_entity_poly.pdbx_strand_id
1 'polypeptide(L)'
;MEGKILEALVDSGAAVSYMPLSSVRTKINSSIVPPAQAANGSSIPFLGTTQATIKIGDFYIPHTFLVSRDGDCPAPLLLGMDFVNEINKNHDFSINVRQSLPGAHNEKRTDTLIGLAAKQLQINQVKKMKVNSVKSAKLPHIDVTLDGQVLKALIDTGATVSYVSMSSVTGKVKTTHQPKAIAANSSSINFLGTTKAEIQIEHLIIPHTFLVSIDSECPAPILIGLDLTKKINKTGHEISMNLHSKEMRIGDVAIPINFVRSEEPIKVYPVADTVVAPRSEAILPAVITDYDDDMGSEVLLEDTKEDNDEFYVIGRAVVDVEESGNCIIKGINTSRTKRNPILVP
;
A
#
# COMPACT_ATOMS: atom_id res chain seq x y z
N MET A 1 8.14 24.36 0.51
CA MET A 1 6.74 24.79 0.34
C MET A 1 6.72 26.32 0.30
N GLU A 2 6.27 26.93 -0.79
CA GLU A 2 6.10 28.40 -0.90
C GLU A 2 7.33 29.22 -0.48
N GLY A 3 8.52 28.79 -0.92
CA GLY A 3 9.80 29.47 -0.64
C GLY A 3 10.46 29.14 0.70
N LYS A 4 9.78 28.43 1.63
CA LYS A 4 10.40 27.91 2.87
C LYS A 4 10.77 26.43 2.74
N ILE A 5 11.95 26.08 3.27
CA ILE A 5 12.36 24.69 3.45
C ILE A 5 11.62 24.14 4.67
N LEU A 6 10.88 23.05 4.49
CA LEU A 6 10.25 22.29 5.55
C LEU A 6 10.86 20.89 5.55
N GLU A 7 11.10 20.37 6.74
CA GLU A 7 11.34 18.94 6.92
C GLU A 7 10.03 18.19 6.68
N ALA A 8 10.11 17.09 5.93
CA ALA A 8 8.98 16.26 5.60
C ALA A 8 9.27 14.81 6.02
N LEU A 9 8.30 14.19 6.71
CA LEU A 9 8.31 12.76 6.97
C LEU A 9 7.64 12.06 5.79
N VAL A 10 8.36 11.16 5.10
CA VAL A 10 7.77 10.26 4.11
C VAL A 10 7.34 9.00 4.84
N ASP A 11 6.03 8.78 4.91
CA ASP A 11 5.42 7.79 5.79
C ASP A 11 4.59 6.79 4.99
N SER A 12 5.14 5.60 4.76
CA SER A 12 4.42 4.53 4.06
C SER A 12 3.34 3.82 4.87
N GLY A 13 3.30 4.03 6.19
CA GLY A 13 2.17 3.65 7.03
C GLY A 13 0.99 4.62 6.96
N ALA A 14 1.17 5.80 6.35
CA ALA A 14 0.14 6.82 6.23
C ALA A 14 -0.51 6.85 4.84
N ALA A 15 -1.82 6.71 4.80
CA ALA A 15 -2.57 6.69 3.54
C ALA A 15 -2.81 8.08 2.92
N VAL A 16 -2.67 9.12 3.74
CA VAL A 16 -2.97 10.53 3.40
C VAL A 16 -1.82 11.45 3.79
N SER A 17 -1.65 12.52 3.02
CA SER A 17 -0.67 13.57 3.29
C SER A 17 -1.30 14.72 4.07
N TYR A 18 -0.64 15.16 5.12
CA TYR A 18 -1.18 16.18 6.00
C TYR A 18 -0.10 17.00 6.70
N MET A 19 -0.50 18.14 7.25
CA MET A 19 0.39 19.05 7.95
C MET A 19 -0.30 19.70 9.15
N PRO A 20 0.47 20.10 10.18
CA PRO A 20 -0.07 20.82 11.31
C PRO A 20 -0.50 22.23 10.91
N LEU A 21 -1.47 22.80 11.62
CA LEU A 21 -1.99 24.15 11.39
C LEU A 21 -0.88 25.21 11.29
N SER A 22 0.13 25.12 12.15
CA SER A 22 1.31 26.01 12.18
C SER A 22 2.19 25.95 10.91
N SER A 23 2.10 24.88 10.12
CA SER A 23 2.75 24.75 8.83
C SER A 23 1.96 25.36 7.67
N VAL A 24 0.64 25.55 7.83
CA VAL A 24 -0.22 26.11 6.79
C VAL A 24 0.14 27.58 6.53
N ARG A 25 0.16 27.96 5.24
CA ARG A 25 0.46 29.32 4.77
C ARG A 25 -0.64 29.93 3.89
N THR A 26 -1.53 29.08 3.42
CA THR A 26 -2.66 29.42 2.56
C THR A 26 -3.98 29.30 3.32
N LYS A 27 -5.07 29.73 2.68
CA LYS A 27 -6.40 29.63 3.27
C LYS A 27 -6.80 28.17 3.43
N ILE A 28 -7.26 27.80 4.61
CA ILE A 28 -7.86 26.49 4.89
C ILE A 28 -9.29 26.49 4.33
N ASN A 29 -9.62 25.44 3.59
CA ASN A 29 -10.99 25.10 3.27
C ASN A 29 -11.54 24.20 4.38
N SER A 30 -12.36 24.76 5.25
CA SER A 30 -12.96 24.10 6.43
C SER A 30 -14.12 23.16 6.08
N SER A 31 -14.12 22.55 4.90
CA SER A 31 -15.02 21.44 4.58
C SER A 31 -14.84 20.31 5.59
N ILE A 32 -15.92 19.64 5.97
CA ILE A 32 -15.85 18.44 6.82
C ILE A 32 -15.03 17.38 6.09
N VAL A 33 -13.94 16.95 6.71
CA VAL A 33 -13.08 15.86 6.24
C VAL A 33 -13.19 14.71 7.25
N PRO A 34 -13.35 13.45 6.80
CA PRO A 34 -13.32 12.32 7.71
C PRO A 34 -11.98 12.24 8.45
N PRO A 35 -11.97 11.82 9.72
CA PRO A 35 -10.72 11.61 10.45
C PRO A 35 -9.94 10.44 9.86
N ALA A 36 -8.61 10.47 10.01
CA ALA A 36 -7.76 9.30 9.79
C ALA A 36 -7.60 8.49 11.09
N GLN A 37 -6.95 7.34 10.99
CA GLN A 37 -6.58 6.51 12.14
C GLN A 37 -5.05 6.43 12.24
N ALA A 38 -4.54 6.57 13.46
CA ALA A 38 -3.15 6.29 13.78
C ALA A 38 -2.94 4.78 13.96
N ALA A 39 -1.68 4.34 14.05
CA ALA A 39 -1.34 2.92 14.11
C ALA A 39 -1.95 2.14 15.31
N ASN A 40 -2.30 2.83 16.40
CA ASN A 40 -3.03 2.25 17.54
C ASN A 40 -4.57 2.33 17.43
N GLY A 41 -5.10 2.67 16.25
CA GLY A 41 -6.54 2.84 16.01
C GLY A 41 -7.12 4.17 16.52
N SER A 42 -6.33 5.02 17.19
CA SER A 42 -6.83 6.31 17.66
C SER A 42 -7.06 7.30 16.51
N SER A 43 -8.01 8.20 16.69
CA SER A 43 -8.43 9.13 15.63
C SER A 43 -7.45 10.29 15.43
N ILE A 44 -7.24 10.68 14.17
CA ILE A 44 -6.57 11.92 13.76
C ILE A 44 -7.61 12.86 13.15
N PRO A 45 -8.12 13.86 13.87
CA PRO A 45 -9.11 14.79 13.35
C PRO A 45 -8.47 15.86 12.45
N PHE A 46 -9.15 16.22 11.37
CA PHE A 46 -8.72 17.28 10.47
C PHE A 46 -9.62 18.51 10.53
N LEU A 47 -9.00 19.68 10.43
CA LEU A 47 -9.63 21.01 10.45
C LEU A 47 -10.16 21.42 9.07
N GLY A 48 -9.75 20.70 8.02
CA GLY A 48 -10.06 21.01 6.64
C GLY A 48 -8.94 20.60 5.71
N THR A 49 -8.91 21.21 4.54
CA THR A 49 -7.88 20.98 3.51
C THR A 49 -7.17 22.27 3.15
N THR A 50 -5.95 22.14 2.65
CA THR A 50 -5.22 23.23 2.01
C THR A 50 -4.51 22.74 0.75
N GLN A 51 -4.33 23.63 -0.23
CA GLN A 51 -3.52 23.33 -1.41
C GLN A 51 -2.16 23.99 -1.27
N ALA A 52 -1.10 23.23 -1.55
CA ALA A 52 0.26 23.72 -1.57
C ALA A 52 1.06 23.03 -2.67
N THR A 53 2.09 23.71 -3.18
CA THR A 53 3.05 23.13 -4.13
C THR A 53 4.33 22.75 -3.39
N ILE A 54 4.67 21.47 -3.44
CA ILE A 54 5.95 20.96 -2.93
C ILE A 54 6.99 21.08 -4.04
N LYS A 55 8.15 21.63 -3.68
CA LYS A 55 9.34 21.59 -4.53
C LYS A 55 10.28 20.50 -4.01
N ILE A 56 10.60 19.52 -4.85
CA ILE A 56 11.58 18.46 -4.57
C ILE A 56 12.62 18.49 -5.69
N GLY A 57 13.86 18.88 -5.40
CA GLY A 57 14.84 19.15 -6.45
C GLY A 57 14.29 20.19 -7.45
N ASP A 58 14.18 19.81 -8.72
CA ASP A 58 13.60 20.64 -9.78
C ASP A 58 12.10 20.40 -10.03
N PHE A 59 11.49 19.46 -9.30
CA PHE A 59 10.08 19.10 -9.46
C PHE A 59 9.18 20.00 -8.63
N TYR A 60 8.02 20.36 -9.18
CA TYR A 60 6.98 21.12 -8.52
C TYR A 60 5.68 20.33 -8.57
N ILE A 61 5.23 19.86 -7.41
CA ILE A 61 4.09 18.95 -7.30
C ILE A 61 2.99 19.67 -6.50
N PRO A 62 1.92 20.14 -7.17
CA PRO A 62 0.76 20.68 -6.48
C PRO A 62 0.00 19.54 -5.81
N HIS A 63 -0.30 19.66 -4.53
CA HIS A 63 -1.01 18.62 -3.78
C HIS A 63 -2.00 19.23 -2.78
N THR A 64 -3.03 18.46 -2.42
CA THR A 64 -4.02 18.85 -1.43
C THR A 64 -3.71 18.15 -0.12
N PHE A 65 -3.39 18.92 0.91
CA PHE A 65 -3.06 18.40 2.24
C PHE A 65 -4.26 18.49 3.16
N LEU A 66 -4.41 17.49 4.01
CA LEU A 66 -5.26 17.62 5.19
C LEU A 66 -4.55 18.48 6.22
N VAL A 67 -5.31 19.24 7.01
CA VAL A 67 -4.77 20.12 8.05
C VAL A 67 -5.16 19.57 9.41
N SER A 68 -4.18 19.16 10.22
CA SER A 68 -4.41 18.69 11.59
C SER A 68 -4.16 19.82 12.60
N ARG A 69 -4.42 19.55 13.88
CA ARG A 69 -3.86 20.37 14.97
C ARG A 69 -2.35 20.13 15.07
N ASP A 70 -1.65 21.06 15.71
CA ASP A 70 -0.18 21.03 15.80
C ASP A 70 0.38 19.80 16.54
N GLY A 71 -0.38 19.22 17.48
CA GLY A 71 0.02 17.99 18.19
C GLY A 71 -0.36 16.69 17.50
N ASP A 72 -1.14 16.76 16.41
CA ASP A 72 -1.71 15.60 15.73
C ASP A 72 -0.92 15.22 14.46
N CYS A 73 0.24 15.86 14.23
CA CYS A 73 1.16 15.58 13.13
C CYS A 73 2.59 15.41 13.66
N PRO A 74 3.30 14.33 13.31
CA PRO A 74 4.61 14.02 13.88
C PRO A 74 5.75 14.87 13.29
N ALA A 75 5.48 15.60 12.20
CA ALA A 75 6.45 16.42 11.48
C ALA A 75 5.82 17.72 10.97
N PRO A 76 6.62 18.73 10.57
CA PRO A 76 6.12 19.94 9.91
C PRO A 76 5.34 19.65 8.62
N LEU A 77 5.57 18.48 8.01
CA LEU A 77 4.84 17.98 6.86
C LEU A 77 4.94 16.45 6.87
N LEU A 78 3.82 15.76 6.71
CA LEU A 78 3.78 14.31 6.50
C LEU A 78 3.31 14.03 5.06
N LEU A 79 4.10 13.23 4.35
CA LEU A 79 3.84 12.79 2.99
C LEU A 79 3.46 11.31 3.02
N GLY A 80 2.16 11.07 2.89
CA GLY A 80 1.57 9.74 2.83
C GLY A 80 1.59 9.16 1.42
N MET A 81 0.93 8.01 1.28
CA MET A 81 0.90 7.22 0.06
C MET A 81 0.08 7.86 -1.06
N ASP A 82 -0.84 8.78 -0.75
CA ASP A 82 -1.55 9.60 -1.74
C ASP A 82 -0.60 10.48 -2.56
N PHE A 83 0.33 11.14 -1.87
CA PHE A 83 1.36 11.98 -2.50
C PHE A 83 2.42 11.16 -3.21
N VAL A 84 2.92 10.09 -2.58
CA VAL A 84 3.94 9.21 -3.19
C VAL A 84 3.39 8.56 -4.47
N ASN A 85 2.17 8.06 -4.45
CA ASN A 85 1.52 7.49 -5.62
C ASN A 85 1.29 8.54 -6.72
N GLU A 86 0.98 9.80 -6.37
CA GLU A 86 0.87 10.89 -7.35
C GLU A 86 2.22 11.16 -8.05
N ILE A 87 3.32 11.15 -7.31
CA ILE A 87 4.65 11.28 -7.90
C ILE A 87 4.97 10.08 -8.80
N ASN A 88 4.71 8.85 -8.33
CA ASN A 88 5.05 7.62 -9.07
C ASN A 88 4.37 7.51 -10.44
N LYS A 89 3.24 8.19 -10.66
CA LYS A 89 2.57 8.23 -11.97
C LYS A 89 3.38 8.94 -13.05
N ASN A 90 4.15 9.95 -12.67
CA ASN A 90 4.80 10.86 -13.62
C ASN A 90 6.32 10.87 -13.50
N HIS A 91 6.84 10.28 -12.43
CA HIS A 91 8.25 10.27 -12.11
C HIS A 91 8.64 8.88 -11.57
N ASP A 92 9.80 8.40 -12.01
CA ASP A 92 10.45 7.26 -11.38
C ASP A 92 10.95 7.69 -9.99
N PHE A 93 10.07 7.58 -9.00
CA PHE A 93 10.33 7.90 -7.61
C PHE A 93 10.29 6.61 -6.81
N SER A 94 11.29 6.41 -5.97
CA SER A 94 11.31 5.26 -5.06
C SER A 94 11.62 5.75 -3.66
N ILE A 95 10.88 5.23 -2.68
CA ILE A 95 11.25 5.41 -1.28
C ILE A 95 12.45 4.49 -1.02
N ASN A 96 13.65 5.08 -0.93
CA ASN A 96 14.89 4.35 -0.69
C ASN A 96 15.40 4.61 0.74
N VAL A 97 15.56 3.57 1.54
CA VAL A 97 16.14 3.68 2.89
C VAL A 97 17.65 3.46 2.82
N ARG A 98 18.43 4.50 2.47
CA ARG A 98 19.89 4.39 2.37
C ARG A 98 20.60 4.57 3.72
N GLN A 99 21.74 3.90 3.88
CA GLN A 99 22.70 4.19 4.96
C GLN A 99 23.57 5.40 4.54
N SER A 100 23.83 6.33 5.45
CA SER A 100 24.88 7.32 5.26
C SER A 100 26.25 6.63 5.30
N LEU A 101 27.07 6.82 4.27
CA LEU A 101 28.44 6.33 4.24
C LEU A 101 29.27 7.05 5.34
N PRO A 102 30.15 6.35 6.07
CA PRO A 102 31.02 6.99 7.06
C PRO A 102 32.15 7.74 6.35
N GLY A 103 32.11 9.08 6.38
CA GLY A 103 33.20 9.90 5.85
C GLY A 103 32.96 11.40 5.81
N ALA A 104 32.93 12.05 6.99
CA ALA A 104 33.50 13.40 7.21
C ALA A 104 33.30 13.79 8.69
N HIS A 105 34.40 13.84 9.44
CA HIS A 105 34.44 14.44 10.78
C HIS A 105 34.11 15.93 10.70
N ASN A 106 32.94 16.35 11.19
CA ASN A 106 32.77 17.31 12.29
C ASN A 106 31.31 17.79 12.42
N GLU A 107 30.85 17.77 13.67
CA GLU A 107 29.72 18.47 14.28
C GLU A 107 28.26 18.28 13.77
N LYS A 108 27.44 17.82 14.73
CA LYS A 108 26.00 18.06 14.99
C LYS A 108 24.94 17.29 14.17
N ARG A 109 24.10 16.59 14.96
CA ARG A 109 22.79 15.98 14.69
C ARG A 109 22.74 14.94 13.56
N THR A 110 22.41 13.73 13.99
CA THR A 110 22.15 12.54 13.18
C THR A 110 20.82 12.68 12.43
N ASP A 111 20.88 13.15 11.19
CA ASP A 111 19.74 13.19 10.27
C ASP A 111 19.68 11.89 9.44
N THR A 112 18.49 11.30 9.36
CA THR A 112 18.22 10.16 8.46
C THR A 112 18.01 10.73 7.05
N LEU A 113 19.03 10.68 6.19
CA LEU A 113 18.95 11.14 4.80
C LEU A 113 18.27 10.07 3.92
N ILE A 114 17.00 10.30 3.56
CA ILE A 114 16.33 9.60 2.45
C ILE A 114 16.80 10.24 1.14
N GLY A 115 17.50 9.46 0.30
CA GLY A 115 18.02 9.93 -0.99
C GLY A 115 16.96 9.90 -2.07
N LEU A 116 16.65 11.07 -2.65
CA LEU A 116 15.71 11.25 -3.76
C LEU A 116 16.46 11.21 -5.09
N ALA A 117 16.10 10.27 -5.98
CA ALA A 117 16.49 10.28 -7.38
C ALA A 117 15.21 10.21 -8.22
N ALA A 118 15.03 11.12 -9.17
CA ALA A 118 13.91 11.09 -10.10
C ALA A 118 14.39 11.48 -11.50
N LYS A 119 13.95 10.72 -12.51
CA LYS A 119 14.23 10.95 -13.93
C LYS A 119 12.91 11.31 -14.64
N GLN A 120 12.94 12.35 -15.47
CA GLN A 120 11.75 12.86 -16.18
C GLN A 120 11.36 11.92 -17.34
N LEU A 121 10.09 11.50 -17.37
CA LEU A 121 9.44 10.98 -18.57
C LEU A 121 8.50 12.04 -19.14
N GLN A 122 8.41 12.14 -20.48
CA GLN A 122 7.48 13.04 -21.17
C GLN A 122 6.11 12.37 -21.30
N ILE A 123 5.06 12.96 -20.73
CA ILE A 123 3.67 12.53 -20.92
C ILE A 123 2.80 13.75 -21.26
N ASN A 124 1.93 13.60 -22.27
CA ASN A 124 1.01 14.63 -22.75
C ASN A 124 -0.08 14.96 -21.72
N GLN A 125 -0.44 16.24 -21.59
CA GLN A 125 -1.38 16.76 -20.59
C GLN A 125 -2.85 16.49 -20.93
N VAL A 126 -3.63 16.05 -19.94
CA VAL A 126 -5.11 16.14 -19.94
C VAL A 126 -5.55 16.89 -18.68
N LYS A 127 -6.41 17.89 -18.84
CA LYS A 127 -6.99 18.69 -17.75
C LYS A 127 -8.07 17.87 -17.03
N LYS A 128 -7.86 17.50 -15.76
CA LYS A 128 -8.90 16.92 -14.88
C LYS A 128 -9.52 18.02 -14.01
N MET A 129 -10.85 18.14 -14.03
CA MET A 129 -11.59 19.03 -13.12
C MET A 129 -11.55 18.48 -11.68
N LYS A 130 -11.26 19.35 -10.71
CA LYS A 130 -11.12 19.01 -9.29
C LYS A 130 -12.49 18.83 -8.63
N VAL A 131 -12.77 17.62 -8.16
CA VAL A 131 -13.69 17.38 -7.04
C VAL A 131 -12.85 17.43 -5.76
N ASN A 132 -13.24 18.26 -4.79
CA ASN A 132 -12.52 18.48 -3.52
C ASN A 132 -12.71 17.30 -2.55
N SER A 133 -12.33 16.09 -2.96
CA SER A 133 -12.27 14.91 -2.09
C SER A 133 -10.85 14.38 -2.09
N VAL A 134 -10.20 14.34 -0.92
CA VAL A 134 -8.92 13.64 -0.75
C VAL A 134 -9.22 12.15 -0.78
N LYS A 135 -8.77 11.45 -1.85
CA LYS A 135 -8.85 9.99 -1.91
C LYS A 135 -7.67 9.41 -1.11
N SER A 136 -7.97 8.61 -0.09
CA SER A 136 -6.98 7.85 0.65
C SER A 136 -6.29 6.83 -0.26
N ALA A 137 -4.97 6.68 -0.16
CA ALA A 137 -4.24 5.64 -0.88
C ALA A 137 -4.29 4.30 -0.15
N LYS A 138 -4.06 3.20 -0.87
CA LYS A 138 -3.83 1.89 -0.25
C LYS A 138 -2.42 1.85 0.33
N LEU A 139 -2.31 1.35 1.56
CA LEU A 139 -1.04 1.14 2.24
C LEU A 139 -0.29 -0.07 1.66
N PRO A 140 1.05 -0.09 1.66
CA PRO A 140 1.81 -1.14 1.00
C PRO A 140 1.90 -2.40 1.86
N HIS A 141 1.02 -3.38 1.59
CA HIS A 141 1.10 -4.70 2.21
C HIS A 141 1.82 -5.70 1.31
N ILE A 142 2.61 -6.58 1.90
CA ILE A 142 3.24 -7.72 1.22
C ILE A 142 2.93 -9.02 1.97
N ASP A 143 3.04 -10.15 1.30
CA ASP A 143 3.06 -11.45 1.96
C ASP A 143 4.45 -11.71 2.56
N VAL A 144 4.47 -12.15 3.81
CA VAL A 144 5.68 -12.63 4.50
C VAL A 144 5.38 -13.93 5.20
N THR A 145 6.40 -14.72 5.49
CA THR A 145 6.25 -15.89 6.38
C THR A 145 6.89 -15.59 7.72
N LEU A 146 6.15 -15.74 8.82
CA LEU A 146 6.65 -15.61 10.18
C LEU A 146 6.49 -16.96 10.88
N ASP A 147 7.60 -17.58 11.27
CA ASP A 147 7.62 -18.89 11.94
C ASP A 147 6.75 -19.96 11.22
N GLY A 148 6.73 -19.93 9.90
CA GLY A 148 5.99 -20.88 9.04
C GLY A 148 4.55 -20.46 8.68
N GLN A 149 4.02 -19.37 9.25
CA GLN A 149 2.71 -18.83 8.89
C GLN A 149 2.83 -17.70 7.86
N VAL A 150 2.05 -17.77 6.77
CA VAL A 150 1.95 -16.67 5.81
C VAL A 150 1.05 -15.57 6.38
N LEU A 151 1.57 -14.35 6.44
CA LEU A 151 0.92 -13.18 7.02
C LEU A 151 1.06 -11.97 6.09
N LYS A 152 0.10 -11.05 6.16
CA LYS A 152 0.21 -9.73 5.53
C LYS A 152 1.05 -8.81 6.43
N ALA A 153 2.11 -8.25 5.87
CA ALA A 153 2.94 -7.25 6.54
C ALA A 153 2.75 -5.88 5.90
N LEU A 154 2.52 -4.85 6.72
CA LEU A 154 2.56 -3.45 6.31
C LEU A 154 4.01 -2.96 6.33
N ILE A 155 4.48 -2.40 5.22
CA ILE A 155 5.77 -1.68 5.18
C ILE A 155 5.55 -0.24 5.63
N ASP A 156 6.16 0.16 6.74
CA ASP A 156 5.97 1.47 7.36
C ASP A 156 7.30 2.20 7.58
N THR A 157 7.61 3.16 6.71
CA THR A 157 8.79 4.03 6.84
C THR A 157 8.64 5.14 7.87
N GLY A 158 7.41 5.43 8.33
CA GLY A 158 7.14 6.32 9.46
C GLY A 158 7.40 5.64 10.81
N ALA A 159 7.31 4.31 10.86
CA ALA A 159 7.60 3.52 12.06
C ALA A 159 9.11 3.27 12.25
N THR A 160 9.61 3.56 13.45
CA THR A 160 11.02 3.30 13.80
C THR A 160 11.28 1.85 14.20
N VAL A 161 10.24 1.11 14.60
CA VAL A 161 10.31 -0.24 15.16
C VAL A 161 9.34 -1.16 14.45
N SER A 162 9.70 -2.44 14.34
CA SER A 162 8.83 -3.48 13.79
C SER A 162 8.10 -4.20 14.92
N TYR A 163 6.82 -4.48 14.71
CA TYR A 163 5.98 -5.12 15.72
C TYR A 163 4.89 -5.97 15.11
N VAL A 164 4.36 -6.89 15.91
CA VAL A 164 3.44 -7.95 15.49
C VAL A 164 2.23 -7.97 16.42
N SER A 165 1.06 -8.26 15.85
CA SER A 165 -0.17 -8.45 16.63
C SER A 165 -0.09 -9.72 17.48
N MET A 166 -0.69 -9.73 18.67
CA MET A 166 -0.67 -10.88 19.56
C MET A 166 -1.22 -12.16 18.89
N SER A 167 -2.28 -12.03 18.09
CA SER A 167 -2.87 -13.12 17.31
C SER A 167 -1.93 -13.75 16.27
N SER A 168 -0.91 -13.01 15.84
CA SER A 168 0.08 -13.45 14.84
C SER A 168 1.33 -14.06 15.48
N VAL A 169 1.42 -14.11 16.81
CA VAL A 169 2.56 -14.69 17.52
C VAL A 169 2.32 -16.18 17.77
N THR A 170 3.18 -17.03 17.22
CA THR A 170 3.17 -18.49 17.49
C THR A 170 4.09 -18.88 18.65
N GLY A 171 5.12 -18.07 18.93
CA GLY A 171 6.12 -18.31 19.97
C GLY A 171 5.79 -17.74 21.36
N LYS A 172 6.76 -17.83 22.27
CA LYS A 172 6.63 -17.26 23.63
C LYS A 172 6.89 -15.75 23.65
N VAL A 173 5.96 -14.98 24.19
CA VAL A 173 6.14 -13.55 24.45
C VAL A 173 6.89 -13.33 25.76
N LYS A 174 7.99 -12.57 25.70
CA LYS A 174 8.73 -12.09 26.88
C LYS A 174 8.14 -10.78 27.37
N THR A 175 7.45 -10.84 28.50
CA THR A 175 6.74 -9.70 29.11
C THR A 175 7.59 -8.91 30.11
N THR A 176 8.83 -9.33 30.37
CA THR A 176 9.73 -8.67 31.34
C THR A 176 10.01 -7.19 31.04
N HIS A 177 9.87 -6.79 29.78
CA HIS A 177 10.04 -5.41 29.31
C HIS A 177 8.88 -5.08 28.39
N GLN A 178 8.13 -4.03 28.74
CA GLN A 178 6.96 -3.53 28.00
C GLN A 178 7.27 -2.14 27.47
N PRO A 179 7.99 -2.03 26.34
CA PRO A 179 8.31 -0.73 25.77
C PRO A 179 7.03 -0.01 25.34
N LYS A 180 7.15 1.31 25.15
CA LYS A 180 6.10 2.15 24.59
C LYS A 180 6.62 2.85 23.34
N ALA A 181 5.75 3.01 22.36
CA ALA A 181 5.99 3.87 21.20
C ALA A 181 4.94 4.98 21.16
N ILE A 182 5.18 5.96 20.30
CA ILE A 182 4.28 7.08 20.06
C ILE A 182 3.78 6.99 18.62
N ALA A 183 2.47 7.04 18.44
CA ALA A 183 1.83 7.08 17.14
C ALA A 183 1.82 8.51 16.56
N ALA A 184 1.43 8.66 15.29
CA ALA A 184 1.51 9.93 14.56
C ALA A 184 0.74 11.09 15.22
N ASN A 185 -0.33 10.81 15.96
CA ASN A 185 -1.10 11.81 16.71
C ASN A 185 -0.66 11.96 18.18
N SER A 186 0.58 11.60 18.50
CA SER A 186 1.15 11.67 19.85
C SER A 186 0.54 10.71 20.89
N SER A 187 -0.40 9.85 20.50
CA SER A 187 -0.94 8.81 21.38
C SER A 187 0.05 7.67 21.60
N SER A 188 -0.08 6.93 22.70
CA SER A 188 0.83 5.83 23.03
C SER A 188 0.39 4.52 22.37
N ILE A 189 1.37 3.74 21.92
CA ILE A 189 1.23 2.30 21.65
C ILE A 189 1.83 1.56 22.85
N ASN A 190 1.08 0.66 23.48
CA ASN A 190 1.55 -0.10 24.64
C ASN A 190 1.87 -1.54 24.23
N PHE A 191 3.15 -1.90 24.23
CA PHE A 191 3.55 -3.26 23.87
C PHE A 191 3.45 -4.21 25.07
N LEU A 192 2.91 -5.39 24.83
CA LEU A 192 2.79 -6.50 25.79
C LEU A 192 4.14 -7.10 26.17
N GLY A 193 5.12 -6.99 25.27
CA GLY A 193 6.44 -7.56 25.44
C GLY A 193 7.19 -7.65 24.12
N THR A 194 8.08 -8.63 24.03
CA THR A 194 8.85 -8.93 22.80
C THR A 194 8.78 -10.40 22.45
N THR A 195 8.87 -10.71 21.16
CA THR A 195 9.04 -12.09 20.66
C THR A 195 10.23 -12.14 19.70
N LYS A 196 10.92 -13.28 19.69
CA LYS A 196 11.97 -13.57 18.70
C LYS A 196 11.36 -14.50 17.66
N ALA A 197 11.47 -14.13 16.40
CA ALA A 197 10.93 -14.89 15.28
C ALA A 197 11.83 -14.74 14.06
N GLU A 198 11.70 -15.65 13.11
CA GLU A 198 12.33 -15.51 11.79
C GLU A 198 11.27 -15.05 10.79
N ILE A 199 11.48 -13.87 10.23
CA ILE A 199 10.66 -13.36 9.13
C ILE A 199 11.33 -13.73 7.82
N GLN A 200 10.56 -14.37 6.95
CA GLN A 200 10.95 -14.70 5.60
C GLN A 200 10.19 -13.81 4.61
N ILE A 201 10.96 -13.14 3.76
CA ILE A 201 10.46 -12.34 2.63
C ILE A 201 11.09 -12.93 1.38
N GLU A 202 10.29 -13.60 0.56
CA GLU A 202 10.78 -14.41 -0.55
C GLU A 202 11.85 -15.41 -0.09
N HIS A 203 13.08 -15.27 -0.57
CA HIS A 203 14.22 -16.13 -0.21
C HIS A 203 15.03 -15.60 0.98
N LEU A 204 14.74 -14.39 1.48
CA LEU A 204 15.47 -13.76 2.57
C LEU A 204 14.87 -14.19 3.91
N ILE A 205 15.68 -14.81 4.76
CA ILE A 205 15.30 -15.22 6.12
C ILE A 205 16.05 -14.35 7.11
N ILE A 206 15.32 -13.61 7.93
CA ILE A 206 15.88 -12.60 8.81
C ILE A 206 15.39 -12.86 10.23
N PRO A 207 16.26 -13.31 11.16
CA PRO A 207 15.89 -13.41 12.55
C PRO A 207 15.68 -12.02 13.11
N HIS A 208 14.56 -11.71 13.76
CA HIS A 208 14.28 -10.39 14.32
C HIS A 208 13.63 -10.48 15.70
N THR A 209 13.76 -9.41 16.48
CA THR A 209 13.02 -9.27 17.75
C THR A 209 11.92 -8.26 17.53
N PHE A 210 10.68 -8.74 17.51
CA PHE A 210 9.50 -7.90 17.34
C PHE A 210 8.98 -7.44 18.70
N LEU A 211 8.46 -6.22 18.75
CA LEU A 211 7.56 -5.82 19.82
C LEU A 211 6.19 -6.48 19.58
N VAL A 212 5.46 -6.80 20.64
CA VAL A 212 4.15 -7.44 20.54
C VAL A 212 3.09 -6.47 21.05
N SER A 213 2.12 -6.12 20.21
CA SER A 213 0.96 -5.29 20.60
C SER A 213 -0.30 -6.14 20.74
N ILE A 214 -1.35 -5.56 21.31
CA ILE A 214 -2.70 -6.12 21.16
C ILE A 214 -3.15 -5.95 19.70
N ASP A 215 -4.07 -6.80 19.25
CA ASP A 215 -4.50 -6.83 17.84
C ASP A 215 -5.09 -5.49 17.36
N SER A 216 -5.81 -4.78 18.22
CA SER A 216 -6.37 -3.45 17.90
C SER A 216 -5.33 -2.33 17.86
N GLU A 217 -4.11 -2.56 18.35
CA GLU A 217 -3.00 -1.61 18.30
C GLU A 217 -1.92 -2.05 17.29
N CYS A 218 -2.33 -2.82 16.27
CA CYS A 218 -1.49 -3.16 15.13
C CYS A 218 -2.28 -2.94 13.84
N PRO A 219 -1.82 -2.07 12.91
CA PRO A 219 -2.57 -1.78 11.69
C PRO A 219 -2.60 -2.95 10.69
N ALA A 220 -1.76 -3.96 10.90
CA ALA A 220 -1.68 -5.19 10.12
C ALA A 220 -1.20 -6.34 11.04
N PRO A 221 -1.31 -7.62 10.64
CA PRO A 221 -0.73 -8.73 11.39
C PRO A 221 0.74 -8.50 11.78
N ILE A 222 1.52 -7.93 10.87
CA ILE A 222 2.89 -7.46 11.10
C ILE A 222 3.04 -6.05 10.55
N LEU A 223 3.72 -5.18 11.29
CA LEU A 223 4.24 -3.91 10.78
C LEU A 223 5.78 -3.97 10.73
N ILE A 224 6.33 -3.71 9.55
CA ILE A 224 7.77 -3.68 9.27
C ILE A 224 8.22 -2.23 9.28
N GLY A 225 8.92 -1.86 10.35
CA GLY A 225 9.50 -0.53 10.54
C GLY A 225 10.91 -0.39 9.99
N LEU A 226 11.52 0.75 10.28
CA LEU A 226 12.87 1.09 9.84
C LEU A 226 13.96 0.22 10.46
N ASP A 227 13.76 -0.36 11.64
CA ASP A 227 14.72 -1.27 12.28
C ASP A 227 14.99 -2.53 11.45
N LEU A 228 13.93 -3.19 10.98
CA LEU A 228 14.01 -4.36 10.13
C LEU A 228 14.38 -3.98 8.68
N THR A 229 13.82 -2.90 8.15
CA THR A 229 14.19 -2.37 6.83
C THR A 229 15.69 -2.06 6.75
N LYS A 230 16.25 -1.38 7.76
CA LYS A 230 17.70 -1.13 7.84
C LYS A 230 18.51 -2.42 7.99
N LYS A 231 17.93 -3.44 8.65
CA LYS A 231 18.58 -4.75 8.80
C LYS A 231 18.66 -5.48 7.46
N ILE A 232 17.61 -5.43 6.63
CA ILE A 232 17.62 -5.94 5.26
C ILE A 232 18.68 -5.21 4.43
N ASN A 233 18.72 -3.87 4.49
CA ASN A 233 19.70 -3.11 3.71
C ASN A 233 21.16 -3.47 4.09
N LYS A 234 21.41 -3.82 5.35
CA LYS A 234 22.73 -4.29 5.81
C LYS A 234 23.16 -5.64 5.23
N THR A 235 22.24 -6.44 4.69
CA THR A 235 22.59 -7.68 3.98
C THR A 235 22.94 -7.43 2.51
N GLY A 236 23.00 -6.17 2.06
CA GLY A 236 23.37 -5.78 0.70
C GLY A 236 22.19 -5.62 -0.26
N HIS A 237 20.95 -5.68 0.23
CA HIS A 237 19.76 -5.53 -0.60
C HIS A 237 19.09 -4.18 -0.32
N GLU A 238 19.19 -3.23 -1.25
CA GLU A 238 18.44 -1.97 -1.17
C GLU A 238 16.95 -2.27 -1.30
N ILE A 239 16.14 -1.73 -0.39
CA ILE A 239 14.68 -1.73 -0.49
C ILE A 239 14.23 -0.48 -1.24
N SER A 240 13.45 -0.69 -2.29
CA SER A 240 12.77 0.37 -3.04
C SER A 240 11.30 0.03 -3.23
N MET A 241 10.42 1.02 -3.30
CA MET A 241 8.98 0.81 -3.55
C MET A 241 8.47 1.77 -4.62
N ASN A 242 7.68 1.23 -5.55
CA ASN A 242 6.89 1.97 -6.51
C ASN A 242 5.41 1.61 -6.35
N LEU A 243 4.63 2.56 -5.85
CA LEU A 243 3.21 2.36 -5.54
C LEU A 243 2.32 2.45 -6.78
N HIS A 244 2.81 3.07 -7.87
CA HIS A 244 2.07 3.12 -9.12
C HIS A 244 2.09 1.77 -9.82
N SER A 245 3.26 1.13 -9.92
CA SER A 245 3.40 -0.23 -10.43
C SER A 245 3.06 -1.31 -9.40
N LYS A 246 2.70 -0.93 -8.16
CA LYS A 246 2.41 -1.82 -7.03
C LYS A 246 3.52 -2.85 -6.79
N GLU A 247 4.78 -2.41 -6.83
CA GLU A 247 5.94 -3.29 -6.70
C GLU A 247 6.90 -2.75 -5.63
N MET A 248 7.34 -3.65 -4.75
CA MET A 248 8.50 -3.44 -3.88
C MET A 248 9.66 -4.26 -4.40
N ARG A 249 10.87 -3.71 -4.41
CA ARG A 249 12.08 -4.45 -4.74
C ARG A 249 12.97 -4.58 -3.51
N ILE A 250 13.54 -5.76 -3.32
CA ILE A 250 14.61 -6.02 -2.37
C ILE A 250 15.81 -6.54 -3.17
N GLY A 251 16.78 -5.67 -3.43
CA GLY A 251 17.85 -5.94 -4.40
C GLY A 251 17.25 -6.18 -5.81
N ASP A 252 17.41 -7.39 -6.33
CA ASP A 252 16.89 -7.77 -7.66
C ASP A 252 15.52 -8.45 -7.64
N VAL A 253 14.99 -8.75 -6.44
CA VAL A 253 13.72 -9.44 -6.30
C VAL A 253 12.57 -8.45 -6.26
N ALA A 254 11.62 -8.64 -7.17
CA ALA A 254 10.35 -7.91 -7.23
C ALA A 254 9.28 -8.63 -6.40
N ILE A 255 8.60 -7.88 -5.55
CA ILE A 255 7.57 -8.35 -4.62
C ILE A 255 6.31 -7.52 -4.87
N PRO A 256 5.17 -8.17 -5.20
CA PRO A 256 3.95 -7.44 -5.48
C PRO A 256 3.34 -6.86 -4.19
N ILE A 257 2.96 -5.59 -4.26
CA ILE A 257 2.31 -4.86 -3.17
C ILE A 257 0.79 -5.00 -3.31
N ASN A 258 0.12 -5.26 -2.18
CA ASN A 258 -1.33 -5.46 -2.09
C ASN A 258 -1.83 -6.58 -3.02
N PHE A 259 -1.00 -7.61 -3.20
CA PHE A 259 -1.37 -8.77 -3.98
C PHE A 259 -2.48 -9.55 -3.27
N VAL A 260 -3.62 -9.71 -3.94
CA VAL A 260 -4.69 -10.59 -3.48
C VAL A 260 -4.41 -11.97 -4.07
N ARG A 261 -3.94 -12.90 -3.24
CA ARG A 261 -4.00 -14.33 -3.54
C ARG A 261 -5.46 -14.76 -3.35
N SER A 262 -6.27 -14.66 -4.39
CA SER A 262 -7.57 -15.35 -4.36
C SER A 262 -7.29 -16.83 -4.58
N GLU A 263 -7.19 -17.60 -3.50
CA GLU A 263 -7.36 -19.05 -3.59
C GLU A 263 -8.84 -19.43 -3.69
N GLU A 264 -9.75 -18.52 -3.35
CA GLU A 264 -11.18 -18.71 -3.55
C GLU A 264 -11.57 -18.39 -5.01
N PRO A 265 -12.36 -19.25 -5.68
CA PRO A 265 -12.87 -18.98 -7.00
C PRO A 265 -13.71 -17.69 -7.00
N ILE A 266 -13.35 -16.76 -7.89
CA ILE A 266 -14.12 -15.55 -8.11
C ILE A 266 -15.33 -15.88 -8.98
N LYS A 267 -16.52 -15.43 -8.58
CA LYS A 267 -17.75 -15.75 -9.29
C LYS A 267 -18.01 -14.75 -10.42
N VAL A 268 -17.92 -15.24 -11.65
CA VAL A 268 -18.07 -14.44 -12.86
C VAL A 268 -19.30 -14.89 -13.65
N TYR A 269 -20.22 -13.97 -13.91
CA TYR A 269 -21.46 -14.26 -14.64
C TYR A 269 -21.56 -13.43 -15.91
N PRO A 270 -22.07 -13.97 -17.03
CA PRO A 270 -22.36 -13.16 -18.21
C PRO A 270 -23.49 -12.18 -17.90
N VAL A 271 -23.36 -10.93 -18.35
CA VAL A 271 -24.36 -9.86 -18.14
C VAL A 271 -25.64 -10.11 -18.96
N ALA A 272 -25.55 -10.89 -20.03
CA ALA A 272 -26.68 -11.25 -20.87
C ALA A 272 -26.54 -12.67 -21.45
N ASP A 273 -27.69 -13.32 -21.67
CA ASP A 273 -27.78 -14.60 -22.36
C ASP A 273 -27.17 -14.50 -23.77
N THR A 274 -25.99 -15.09 -23.95
CA THR A 274 -25.21 -14.97 -25.19
C THR A 274 -24.97 -16.33 -25.81
N VAL A 275 -25.63 -16.65 -26.92
CA VAL A 275 -25.38 -17.93 -27.61
C VAL A 275 -24.00 -17.92 -28.28
N VAL A 276 -23.08 -18.78 -27.85
CA VAL A 276 -21.78 -18.96 -28.50
C VAL A 276 -21.85 -20.12 -29.50
N ALA A 277 -21.41 -19.87 -30.74
CA ALA A 277 -21.44 -20.88 -31.79
C ALA A 277 -20.53 -22.09 -31.46
N PRO A 278 -20.79 -23.27 -32.03
CA PRO A 278 -19.91 -24.42 -31.85
C PRO A 278 -18.50 -24.12 -32.32
N ARG A 279 -17.48 -24.58 -31.57
CA ARG A 279 -16.06 -24.47 -31.94
C ARG A 279 -15.62 -23.04 -32.26
N SER A 280 -16.16 -22.08 -31.52
CA SER A 280 -15.81 -20.67 -31.67
C SER A 280 -15.51 -20.03 -30.32
N GLU A 281 -14.80 -18.93 -30.38
CA GLU A 281 -14.61 -18.01 -29.26
C GLU A 281 -15.58 -16.83 -29.35
N ALA A 282 -15.94 -16.28 -28.20
CA ALA A 282 -16.72 -15.07 -28.08
C ALA A 282 -16.16 -14.19 -26.97
N ILE A 283 -16.31 -12.88 -27.16
CA ILE A 283 -16.07 -11.88 -26.14
C ILE A 283 -17.40 -11.63 -25.44
N LEU A 284 -17.44 -11.84 -24.13
CA LEU A 284 -18.65 -11.82 -23.33
C LEU A 284 -18.55 -10.70 -22.29
N PRO A 285 -19.53 -9.78 -22.22
CA PRO A 285 -19.63 -8.89 -21.06
C PRO A 285 -20.00 -9.73 -19.84
N ALA A 286 -19.28 -9.54 -18.76
CA ALA A 286 -19.44 -10.30 -17.52
C ALA A 286 -19.42 -9.38 -16.30
N VAL A 287 -19.88 -9.89 -15.16
CA VAL A 287 -19.87 -9.23 -13.87
C VAL A 287 -19.28 -10.15 -12.83
N ILE A 288 -18.36 -9.61 -12.03
CA ILE A 288 -17.85 -10.24 -10.82
C ILE A 288 -18.80 -9.85 -9.68
N THR A 289 -19.62 -10.79 -9.21
CA THR A 289 -20.75 -10.48 -8.30
C THR A 289 -20.33 -10.12 -6.88
N ASP A 290 -19.15 -10.55 -6.48
CA ASP A 290 -18.50 -10.34 -5.19
C ASP A 290 -17.32 -9.38 -5.30
N TYR A 291 -17.30 -8.56 -6.36
CA TYR A 291 -16.24 -7.57 -6.57
C TYR A 291 -16.18 -6.59 -5.40
N ASP A 292 -14.99 -6.45 -4.85
CA ASP A 292 -14.65 -5.44 -3.86
C ASP A 292 -13.45 -4.64 -4.37
N ASP A 293 -13.36 -3.37 -3.96
CA ASP A 293 -12.26 -2.48 -4.34
C ASP A 293 -10.88 -3.06 -3.97
N ASP A 294 -10.81 -4.01 -3.02
CA ASP A 294 -9.62 -4.77 -2.66
C ASP A 294 -9.11 -5.74 -3.73
N MET A 295 -9.97 -6.24 -4.60
CA MET A 295 -9.56 -7.05 -5.76
C MET A 295 -8.76 -6.23 -6.79
N GLY A 296 -8.93 -4.90 -6.79
CA GLY A 296 -8.24 -3.99 -7.69
C GLY A 296 -8.87 -3.91 -9.09
N SER A 297 -8.43 -2.92 -9.86
CA SER A 297 -8.99 -2.62 -11.18
C SER A 297 -8.56 -3.58 -12.29
N GLU A 298 -7.63 -4.49 -12.02
CA GLU A 298 -7.11 -5.47 -12.97
C GLU A 298 -7.13 -6.84 -12.29
N VAL A 299 -7.87 -7.79 -12.87
CA VAL A 299 -8.03 -9.14 -12.31
C VAL A 299 -7.57 -10.16 -13.35
N LEU A 300 -6.77 -11.14 -12.93
CA LEU A 300 -6.47 -12.31 -13.76
C LEU A 300 -7.62 -13.30 -13.63
N LEU A 301 -8.35 -13.50 -14.72
CA LEU A 301 -9.38 -14.53 -14.82
C LEU A 301 -8.84 -15.73 -15.60
N GLU A 302 -9.02 -16.92 -15.06
CA GLU A 302 -8.75 -18.18 -15.73
C GLU A 302 -9.78 -19.23 -15.33
N ASP A 303 -9.94 -20.23 -16.20
CA ASP A 303 -10.79 -21.37 -15.93
C ASP A 303 -10.30 -22.13 -14.68
N THR A 304 -11.22 -22.47 -13.78
CA THR A 304 -10.91 -23.18 -12.52
C THR A 304 -10.41 -24.61 -12.78
N LYS A 305 -10.62 -25.15 -13.99
CA LYS A 305 -10.32 -26.54 -14.39
C LYS A 305 -11.07 -27.58 -13.56
N GLU A 306 -12.09 -27.16 -12.81
CA GLU A 306 -12.99 -28.08 -12.13
C GLU A 306 -13.87 -28.78 -13.17
N ASP A 307 -14.03 -30.09 -13.02
CA ASP A 307 -14.88 -30.87 -13.92
C ASP A 307 -16.34 -30.40 -13.76
N ASN A 308 -16.90 -29.81 -14.82
CA ASN A 308 -18.32 -29.50 -14.91
C ASN A 308 -18.93 -30.14 -16.17
N ASP A 309 -20.26 -30.29 -16.19
CA ASP A 309 -20.99 -30.83 -17.35
C ASP A 309 -21.08 -29.82 -18.53
N GLU A 310 -20.39 -28.68 -18.40
CA GLU A 310 -20.35 -27.63 -19.39
C GLU A 310 -19.09 -27.75 -20.28
N PHE A 311 -19.19 -27.28 -21.52
CA PHE A 311 -18.14 -27.46 -22.53
C PHE A 311 -17.50 -26.11 -22.92
N TYR A 312 -17.54 -25.18 -21.97
CA TYR A 312 -16.98 -23.85 -22.09
C TYR A 312 -15.66 -23.77 -21.35
N VAL A 313 -14.70 -23.10 -21.97
CA VAL A 313 -13.43 -22.77 -21.32
C VAL A 313 -13.32 -21.26 -21.27
N ILE A 314 -13.00 -20.73 -20.10
CA ILE A 314 -12.60 -19.33 -19.97
C ILE A 314 -11.12 -19.19 -20.36
N GLY A 315 -10.88 -18.38 -21.39
CA GLY A 315 -9.51 -18.05 -21.77
C GLY A 315 -8.83 -17.24 -20.68
N ARG A 316 -7.64 -17.68 -20.25
CA ARG A 316 -6.80 -16.94 -19.30
C ARG A 316 -6.55 -15.53 -19.81
N ALA A 317 -6.98 -14.52 -19.06
CA ALA A 317 -6.83 -13.11 -19.43
C ALA A 317 -6.74 -12.22 -18.19
N VAL A 318 -5.92 -11.17 -18.28
CA VAL A 318 -6.02 -10.02 -17.38
C VAL A 318 -7.14 -9.13 -17.91
N VAL A 319 -8.12 -8.83 -17.06
CA VAL A 319 -9.29 -8.01 -17.40
C VAL A 319 -9.31 -6.76 -16.56
N ASP A 320 -9.70 -5.64 -17.18
CA ASP A 320 -10.04 -4.42 -16.47
C ASP A 320 -11.43 -4.58 -15.85
N VAL A 321 -11.57 -4.19 -14.58
CA VAL A 321 -12.82 -4.27 -13.82
C VAL A 321 -13.28 -2.87 -13.44
N GLU A 322 -14.52 -2.55 -13.80
CA GLU A 322 -15.17 -1.29 -13.43
C GLU A 322 -15.60 -1.28 -11.96
N GLU A 323 -15.89 -0.12 -11.38
CA GLU A 323 -16.33 0.04 -9.97
C GLU A 323 -17.58 -0.80 -9.60
N SER A 324 -18.31 -1.32 -10.59
CA SER A 324 -19.49 -2.17 -10.41
C SER A 324 -19.22 -3.67 -10.58
N GLY A 325 -17.95 -4.07 -10.73
CA GLY A 325 -17.56 -5.47 -11.01
C GLY A 325 -17.71 -5.88 -12.47
N ASN A 326 -18.17 -4.99 -13.35
CA ASN A 326 -18.31 -5.26 -14.78
C ASN A 326 -16.92 -5.43 -15.44
N CYS A 327 -16.81 -6.44 -16.28
CA CYS A 327 -15.60 -6.74 -17.05
C CYS A 327 -15.95 -7.43 -18.38
N ILE A 328 -14.92 -7.73 -19.17
CA ILE A 328 -15.04 -8.44 -20.44
C ILE A 328 -14.20 -9.70 -20.38
N ILE A 329 -14.82 -10.85 -20.66
CA ILE A 329 -14.15 -12.16 -20.67
C ILE A 329 -14.13 -12.78 -22.06
N LYS A 330 -13.23 -13.74 -22.27
CA LYS A 330 -13.16 -14.56 -23.48
C LYS A 330 -13.66 -15.97 -23.18
N GLY A 331 -14.84 -16.32 -23.70
CA GLY A 331 -15.41 -17.66 -23.59
C GLY A 331 -15.17 -18.48 -24.85
N ILE A 332 -14.81 -19.75 -24.70
CA ILE A 332 -14.56 -20.67 -25.82
C ILE A 332 -15.54 -21.83 -25.75
N ASN A 333 -16.41 -21.97 -26.75
CA ASN A 333 -17.27 -23.16 -26.88
C ASN A 333 -16.52 -24.26 -27.63
N THR A 334 -16.06 -25.29 -26.91
CA THR A 334 -15.33 -26.41 -27.53
C THR A 334 -16.26 -27.48 -28.11
N SER A 335 -17.57 -27.39 -27.84
CA SER A 335 -18.57 -28.38 -28.24
C SER A 335 -18.96 -28.30 -29.72
N ARG A 336 -19.69 -29.32 -30.19
CA ARG A 336 -20.26 -29.39 -31.55
C ARG A 336 -21.65 -28.73 -31.66
N THR A 337 -22.15 -28.11 -30.59
CA THR A 337 -23.52 -27.57 -30.49
C THR A 337 -23.52 -26.11 -30.07
N LYS A 338 -24.51 -25.32 -30.52
CA LYS A 338 -24.77 -23.98 -29.97
C LYS A 338 -25.22 -24.15 -28.53
N ARG A 339 -24.69 -23.33 -27.63
CA ARG A 339 -25.04 -23.36 -26.21
C ARG A 339 -25.10 -21.93 -25.66
N ASN A 340 -25.79 -21.75 -24.55
CA ASN A 340 -25.67 -20.56 -23.70
C ASN A 340 -24.54 -20.83 -22.70
N PRO A 341 -23.58 -19.91 -22.50
CA PRO A 341 -22.66 -19.95 -21.38
C PRO A 341 -23.50 -19.67 -20.15
N ILE A 342 -23.81 -20.70 -19.38
CA ILE A 342 -24.32 -20.52 -18.04
C ILE A 342 -23.10 -20.65 -17.15
N LEU A 343 -22.37 -19.57 -16.91
CA LEU A 343 -21.28 -19.63 -15.94
C LEU A 343 -21.96 -19.78 -14.57
N VAL A 344 -22.00 -20.99 -14.04
CA VAL A 344 -22.49 -21.31 -12.68
C VAL A 344 -21.36 -22.00 -11.91
N PRO A 345 -21.47 -21.98 -10.59
CA PRO A 345 -20.91 -21.02 -9.65
C PRO A 345 -19.43 -21.25 -9.31
#